data_AF-A0AAW2AKV2-F1
#
_entry.id   AF-A0AAW2AKV2-F1
#
_cell.length_a   1.000
_cell.length_b   1.000
_cell.length_c   1.000
_cell.angle_alpha   90.00
_cell.angle_beta   90.00
_cell.angle_gamma   90.00
#
_symmetry.space_group_name_H-M   'P 1'
#
loop_
_entity.id
_entity.type
_entity.pdbx_description
1 polymer ?
#
loop_
_entity_poly.entity_id
_entity_poly.type
_entity_poly.pdbx_seq_one_letter_code
_entity_poly.pdbx_strand_id
1 'polypeptide(L)'
;MLPTLLTTMLFTMGSDAVPYAILSPPFHLNTDHSGLTILVCVVHDIHQGDMEVAWISSGTRGTNPAVSNLLQGHNGIQSAMSVISVASNEWTSYTCFVSHRGSDQHMHRHYAGFPKETTESADDEETSNICLDHQSSLLEEVRANKDLLLIQALRILLLKITIFNILMTAQAVIKW
;
A
#
# COMPACT_ATOMS: atom_id res chain seq x y z
N MET A 1 -13.24 1.51 40.16
CA MET A 1 -13.77 2.25 39.00
C MET A 1 -12.63 2.72 38.09
N LEU A 2 -11.66 1.83 37.80
CA LEU A 2 -10.46 2.12 37.02
C LEU A 2 -10.39 1.48 35.60
N PRO A 3 -11.31 0.62 35.12
CA PRO A 3 -11.10 -0.05 33.83
C PRO A 3 -11.60 0.75 32.62
N THR A 4 -12.27 1.89 32.82
CA THR A 4 -12.91 2.65 31.74
C THR A 4 -12.00 3.71 31.10
N LEU A 5 -10.81 3.96 31.68
CA LEU A 5 -9.85 4.96 31.18
C LEU A 5 -8.85 4.37 30.17
N LEU A 6 -8.61 3.05 30.17
CA LEU A 6 -7.75 2.41 29.17
C LEU A 6 -8.45 2.22 27.82
N THR A 7 -9.78 2.09 27.82
CA THR A 7 -10.56 1.88 26.59
C THR A 7 -10.74 3.15 25.75
N THR A 8 -10.62 4.34 26.34
CA THR A 8 -10.69 5.61 25.61
C THR A 8 -9.36 5.99 24.94
N MET A 9 -8.22 5.48 25.40
CA MET A 9 -6.91 5.76 24.79
C MET A 9 -6.66 5.00 23.48
N LEU A 10 -7.52 4.04 23.11
CA LEU A 10 -7.38 3.24 21.89
C LEU A 10 -8.12 3.82 20.67
N PHE A 11 -8.87 4.92 20.81
CA PHE A 11 -9.67 5.49 19.73
C PHE A 11 -9.21 6.87 19.22
N THR A 12 -8.05 7.37 19.66
CA THR A 12 -7.44 8.57 19.09
C THR A 12 -6.13 8.24 18.38
N MET A 13 -6.11 7.18 17.59
CA MET A 13 -5.14 7.06 16.51
C MET A 13 -5.86 7.54 15.25
N GLY A 14 -5.88 8.86 15.06
CA GLY A 14 -5.99 9.40 13.72
C GLY A 14 -4.79 8.84 12.97
N SER A 15 -5.05 7.92 12.04
CA SER A 15 -4.00 7.34 11.22
C SER A 15 -3.45 8.45 10.33
N ASP A 16 -2.32 9.04 10.74
CA ASP A 16 -1.50 9.93 9.91
C ASP A 16 -0.82 9.06 8.81
N ALA A 17 -1.61 8.47 7.91
CA ALA A 17 -1.02 7.77 6.78
C ALA A 17 -0.42 8.82 5.84
N VAL A 18 0.86 8.64 5.51
CA VAL A 18 1.57 9.53 4.59
C VAL A 18 1.22 9.07 3.16
N PRO A 19 0.72 9.97 2.30
CA PRO A 19 0.46 9.64 0.91
C PRO A 19 1.71 9.10 0.23
N TYR A 20 1.59 7.99 -0.47
CA TYR A 20 2.68 7.40 -1.24
C TYR A 20 2.35 7.40 -2.73
N ALA A 21 3.38 7.59 -3.54
CA ALA A 21 3.26 7.74 -4.99
C ALA A 21 4.00 6.61 -5.72
N ILE A 22 3.37 6.07 -6.76
CA ILE A 22 3.91 5.00 -7.60
C ILE A 22 3.77 5.39 -9.07
N LEU A 23 4.80 5.10 -9.86
CA LEU A 23 4.77 5.18 -11.31
C LEU A 23 4.28 3.85 -11.89
N SER A 24 3.30 3.90 -12.79
CA SER A 24 2.95 2.73 -13.59
C SER A 24 4.08 2.39 -14.56
N PRO A 25 4.13 1.13 -15.06
CA PRO A 25 4.94 0.82 -16.23
C PRO A 25 4.67 1.82 -17.37
N PRO A 26 5.71 2.29 -18.07
CA PRO A 26 5.56 3.25 -19.17
C PRO A 26 4.84 2.58 -20.35
N PHE A 27 3.96 3.31 -21.02
CA PHE A 27 3.26 2.83 -22.20
C PHE A 27 3.79 3.52 -23.47
N HIS A 28 4.52 2.76 -24.30
CA HIS A 28 5.13 3.28 -25.53
C HIS A 28 4.18 3.16 -26.72
N LEU A 29 3.92 4.30 -27.36
CA LEU A 29 3.19 4.44 -28.61
C LEU A 29 4.18 4.66 -29.75
N ASN A 30 4.15 3.78 -30.74
CA ASN A 30 4.98 3.90 -31.93
C ASN A 30 4.24 4.75 -32.97
N THR A 31 4.57 6.03 -33.03
CA THR A 31 4.06 7.01 -34.01
C THR A 31 5.12 7.28 -35.08
N ASP A 32 4.71 7.39 -36.35
CA ASP A 32 5.59 7.38 -37.55
C ASP A 32 6.75 8.40 -37.57
N HIS A 33 6.74 9.43 -36.72
CA HIS A 33 7.72 10.53 -36.77
C HIS A 33 8.37 10.92 -35.42
N SER A 34 7.96 10.32 -34.31
CA SER A 34 8.60 10.42 -32.99
C SER A 34 7.79 9.55 -32.04
N GLY A 35 8.41 8.58 -31.36
CA GLY A 35 7.69 7.75 -30.40
C GLY A 35 7.15 8.61 -29.25
N LEU A 36 5.94 8.29 -28.80
CA LEU A 36 5.34 8.88 -27.60
C LEU A 36 5.32 7.86 -26.47
N THR A 37 5.51 8.31 -25.24
CA THR A 37 5.37 7.48 -24.04
C THR A 37 4.38 8.13 -23.09
N ILE A 38 3.39 7.35 -22.66
CA ILE A 38 2.43 7.76 -21.63
C ILE A 38 2.98 7.31 -20.27
N LEU A 39 3.05 8.25 -19.33
CA LEU A 39 3.44 8.03 -17.96
C LEU A 39 2.26 8.30 -17.04
N VAL A 40 2.06 7.43 -16.06
CA VAL A 40 1.00 7.57 -15.06
C VAL A 40 1.62 7.51 -13.67
N CYS A 41 1.30 8.51 -12.86
CA CYS A 41 1.61 8.55 -11.44
C CYS A 41 0.32 8.37 -10.66
N VAL A 42 0.30 7.41 -9.75
CA VAL A 42 -0.83 7.16 -8.85
C VAL A 42 -0.37 7.45 -7.43
N VAL A 43 -1.14 8.29 -6.74
CA VAL A 43 -0.93 8.65 -5.33
C VAL A 43 -2.05 8.04 -4.51
N HIS A 44 -1.69 7.30 -3.48
CA HIS A 44 -2.60 6.62 -2.57
C HIS A 44 -2.58 7.27 -1.18
N ASP A 45 -3.51 6.86 -0.32
CA ASP A 45 -3.61 7.26 1.09
C ASP A 45 -3.71 8.78 1.29
N ILE A 46 -4.48 9.44 0.42
CA ILE A 46 -4.74 10.88 0.53
C ILE A 46 -5.84 11.08 1.57
N HIS A 47 -5.43 11.57 2.74
CA HIS A 47 -6.32 12.08 3.78
C HIS A 47 -6.67 13.55 3.48
N GLN A 48 -7.82 14.01 4.00
CA GLN A 48 -8.37 15.35 3.73
C GLN A 48 -7.29 16.45 3.76
N GLY A 49 -7.19 17.27 2.71
CA GLY A 49 -6.22 18.37 2.65
C GLY A 49 -5.87 18.80 1.24
N ASP A 50 -5.08 19.87 1.14
CA ASP A 50 -4.52 20.34 -0.12
C ASP A 50 -3.36 19.41 -0.54
N MET A 51 -3.48 18.81 -1.72
CA MET A 51 -2.44 17.99 -2.33
C MET A 51 -2.19 18.43 -3.76
N GLU A 52 -0.91 18.47 -4.14
CA GLU A 52 -0.46 18.81 -5.49
C GLU A 52 0.36 17.65 -6.06
N VAL A 53 0.07 17.29 -7.31
CA VAL A 53 0.86 16.32 -8.09
C VAL A 53 1.35 17.03 -9.34
N ALA A 54 2.67 17.02 -9.55
CA ALA A 54 3.32 17.61 -10.71
C ALA A 54 4.36 16.66 -11.30
N TRP A 55 4.83 16.96 -12.51
CA TRP A 55 5.90 16.22 -13.16
C TRP A 55 7.14 17.09 -13.30
N ILE A 56 8.29 16.53 -12.96
CA ILE A 56 9.58 17.22 -13.04
C ILE A 56 10.49 16.38 -13.91
N SER A 57 11.16 17.01 -14.88
CA SER A 57 12.19 16.37 -15.70
C SER A 57 13.54 17.07 -15.48
N SER A 58 14.63 16.30 -15.57
CA SER A 58 15.99 16.86 -15.50
C SER A 58 16.42 17.56 -16.79
N GLY A 59 15.68 17.39 -17.90
CA GLY A 59 16.08 17.81 -19.25
C GLY A 59 15.21 18.88 -19.90
N THR A 60 13.95 19.07 -19.48
CA THR A 60 13.01 19.98 -20.15
C THR A 60 12.40 20.99 -19.18
N ARG A 61 12.57 22.28 -19.47
CA ARG A 61 11.94 23.40 -18.73
C ARG A 61 10.46 23.57 -19.09
N GLY A 62 9.83 22.54 -19.64
CA GLY A 62 8.45 22.55 -20.12
C GLY A 62 7.56 21.73 -19.21
N THR A 63 6.57 22.37 -18.60
CA THR A 63 5.45 21.68 -17.97
C THR A 63 4.59 21.07 -19.08
N ASN A 64 4.76 19.78 -19.38
CA ASN A 64 3.75 19.05 -20.14
C ASN A 64 2.44 19.13 -19.33
N PRO A 65 1.30 19.47 -19.96
CA PRO A 65 0.05 19.60 -19.24
C PRO A 65 -0.32 18.23 -18.68
N ALA A 66 -0.26 18.11 -17.35
CA ALA A 66 -0.64 16.90 -16.65
C ALA A 66 -2.16 16.87 -16.49
N VAL A 67 -2.77 15.75 -16.84
CA VAL A 67 -4.19 15.50 -16.52
C VAL A 67 -4.22 14.85 -15.15
N SER A 68 -4.68 15.59 -14.14
CA SER A 68 -4.78 15.11 -12.76
C SER A 68 -6.25 14.87 -12.39
N ASN A 69 -6.57 13.64 -11.99
CA ASN A 69 -7.90 13.22 -11.56
C ASN A 69 -7.86 12.75 -10.10
N LEU A 70 -8.84 13.19 -9.31
CA LEU A 70 -9.06 12.67 -7.96
C LEU A 70 -10.01 11.48 -8.04
N LEU A 71 -9.58 10.35 -7.49
CA LEU A 71 -10.30 9.10 -7.42
C LEU A 71 -10.77 8.90 -5.97
N GLN A 72 -12.09 8.84 -5.77
CA GLN A 72 -12.65 8.60 -4.45
C GLN A 72 -12.53 7.10 -4.12
N GLY A 73 -11.77 6.77 -3.07
CA GLY A 73 -11.65 5.39 -2.57
C GLY A 73 -12.75 5.02 -1.59
N HIS A 74 -12.78 3.75 -1.21
CA HIS A 74 -13.66 3.24 -0.16
C HIS A 74 -13.15 3.73 1.22
N ASN A 75 -14.04 3.99 2.17
CA ASN A 75 -13.71 4.47 3.54
C ASN A 75 -13.21 5.92 3.67
N GLY A 76 -13.38 6.76 2.64
CA GLY A 76 -12.98 8.17 2.72
C GLY A 76 -11.48 8.43 2.49
N ILE A 77 -10.71 7.39 2.19
CA ILE A 77 -9.35 7.51 1.64
C ILE A 77 -9.46 7.87 0.17
N GLN A 78 -8.74 8.90 -0.26
CA GLN A 78 -8.72 9.33 -1.65
C GLN A 78 -7.44 8.86 -2.33
N SER A 79 -7.49 8.72 -3.64
CA SER A 79 -6.31 8.52 -4.48
C SER A 79 -6.31 9.56 -5.58
N ALA A 80 -5.16 9.87 -6.15
CA ALA A 80 -5.05 10.77 -7.28
C ALA A 80 -4.24 10.10 -8.38
N MET A 81 -4.59 10.41 -9.62
CA MET A 81 -3.87 9.95 -10.79
C MET A 81 -3.46 11.16 -11.61
N SER A 82 -2.19 11.23 -11.99
CA SER A 82 -1.66 12.23 -12.90
C SER A 82 -1.06 11.56 -14.14
N VAL A 83 -1.45 12.02 -15.32
CA VAL A 83 -1.04 11.44 -16.61
C VAL A 83 -0.34 12.50 -17.45
N ILE A 84 0.82 12.15 -18.04
CA ILE A 84 1.51 12.96 -19.06
C ILE A 84 1.88 12.12 -20.27
N SER A 85 1.99 12.78 -21.42
CA SER A 85 2.57 12.24 -22.64
C SER A 85 3.90 12.92 -22.92
N VAL A 86 4.95 12.14 -23.14
CA VAL A 86 6.32 12.63 -23.36
C VAL A 86 6.95 11.97 -24.57
N ALA A 87 8.06 12.51 -25.07
CA ALA A 87 8.84 11.86 -26.11
C ALA A 87 9.48 10.56 -25.58
N SER A 88 9.43 9.48 -26.37
CA SER A 88 9.93 8.16 -25.96
C SER A 88 11.44 8.08 -25.73
N ASN A 89 12.20 9.10 -26.10
CA ASN A 89 13.63 9.20 -25.81
C ASN A 89 13.92 9.89 -24.46
N GLU A 90 12.93 10.53 -23.83
CA GLU A 90 13.12 11.36 -22.63
C GLU A 90 12.39 10.82 -21.39
N TRP A 91 11.54 9.80 -21.52
CA TRP A 91 10.61 9.38 -20.47
C TRP A 91 11.28 8.99 -19.14
N THR A 92 12.50 8.43 -19.18
CA THR A 92 13.26 8.04 -17.98
C THR A 92 13.72 9.24 -17.15
N SER A 93 13.73 10.45 -17.72
CA SER A 93 14.12 11.68 -17.02
C SER A 93 12.99 12.29 -16.19
N TYR A 94 11.76 11.81 -16.36
CA TYR A 94 10.58 12.32 -15.67
C TYR A 94 10.39 11.65 -14.32
N THR A 95 10.04 12.47 -13.34
CA THR A 95 9.71 12.08 -11.97
C THR A 95 8.38 12.70 -11.57
N CYS A 96 7.57 11.94 -10.85
CA CYS A 96 6.36 12.44 -10.25
C CYS A 96 6.69 13.12 -8.92
N PHE A 97 6.32 14.38 -8.78
CA PHE A 97 6.44 15.17 -7.57
C PHE A 97 5.10 15.24 -6.87
N VAL A 98 5.11 14.98 -5.56
CA VAL A 98 3.93 15.06 -4.72
C VAL A 98 4.21 15.99 -3.55
N SER A 99 3.32 16.96 -3.37
CA SER A 99 3.30 17.87 -2.22
C SER A 99 1.99 17.71 -1.47
N HIS A 100 2.05 17.49 -0.16
CA HIS A 100 0.86 17.35 0.67
C HIS A 100 1.05 18.02 2.03
N ARG A 101 -0.03 18.49 2.63
CA ARG A 101 -0.03 18.99 4.00
C ARG A 101 -0.19 17.83 4.99
N GLY A 102 0.78 17.66 5.89
CA GLY A 102 0.73 16.67 6.96
C GLY A 102 -0.19 17.10 8.11
N SER A 103 -0.36 16.19 9.07
CA SER A 103 -1.15 16.41 10.30
C SER A 103 -0.58 17.53 11.19
N ASP A 104 0.74 17.71 11.13
CA ASP A 104 1.48 18.82 11.75
C ASP A 104 1.31 20.16 11.01
N GLN A 105 0.47 20.20 9.98
CA GLN A 105 0.27 21.32 9.05
C GLN A 105 1.50 21.71 8.23
N HIS A 106 2.59 20.93 8.28
CA HIS A 106 3.78 21.16 7.47
C HIS A 106 3.61 20.57 6.07
N MET A 107 4.21 21.26 5.10
CA MET A 107 4.20 20.81 3.70
C MET A 107 5.30 19.76 3.48
N HIS A 108 4.88 18.53 3.24
CA HIS A 108 5.74 17.39 2.93
C HIS A 108 5.85 17.21 1.43
N ARG A 109 7.04 16.83 0.95
CA ARG A 109 7.37 16.71 -0.49
C ARG A 109 8.17 15.45 -0.76
N HIS A 110 7.73 14.69 -1.74
CA HIS A 110 8.38 13.44 -2.14
C HIS A 110 8.33 13.24 -3.65
N TYR A 111 9.20 12.35 -4.14
CA TYR A 111 9.36 12.07 -5.56
C TYR A 111 9.20 10.57 -5.81
N ALA A 112 8.48 10.20 -6.87
CA ALA A 112 8.47 8.86 -7.42
C ALA A 112 9.13 8.88 -8.80
N GLY A 113 10.16 8.07 -8.98
CA GLY A 113 10.94 7.96 -10.22
C GLY A 113 11.10 6.52 -10.66
N PHE A 114 11.55 6.31 -11.89
CA PHE A 114 11.91 4.98 -12.36
C PHE A 114 13.23 4.52 -11.70
N PRO A 115 13.37 3.23 -11.35
CA PRO A 115 14.64 2.68 -10.89
C PRO A 115 15.74 3.01 -11.91
N LYS A 116 16.83 3.63 -11.47
CA LYS A 116 18.03 3.76 -12.31
C LYS A 116 18.79 2.44 -12.21
N GLU A 117 19.10 1.83 -13.35
CA GLU A 117 20.12 0.79 -13.40
C GLU A 117 21.46 1.43 -12.99
N THR A 118 21.86 1.23 -11.74
CA THR A 118 23.21 1.55 -11.27
C THR A 118 24.18 0.63 -11.98
N THR A 119 24.97 1.19 -12.90
CA THR A 119 26.18 0.55 -13.43
C THR A 119 27.23 0.56 -12.32
N GLU A 120 27.08 -0.29 -11.32
CA GLU A 120 28.15 -0.64 -10.39
C GLU A 120 28.47 -2.12 -10.55
N SER A 121 29.69 -2.34 -11.03
CA SER A 121 30.31 -3.64 -11.20
C SER A 121 30.72 -4.16 -9.83
N ALA A 122 29.96 -5.10 -9.28
CA ALA A 122 30.44 -6.11 -8.35
C ALA A 122 29.36 -7.19 -8.26
N ASP A 123 29.77 -8.39 -8.64
CA ASP A 123 29.09 -9.68 -8.53
C ASP A 123 28.06 -9.76 -7.39
N ASP A 124 26.79 -9.90 -7.73
CA ASP A 124 25.85 -10.80 -7.03
C ASP A 124 24.63 -11.04 -7.94
N GLU A 125 24.59 -12.26 -8.46
CA GLU A 125 23.50 -12.83 -9.23
C GLU A 125 22.33 -13.13 -8.26
N GLU A 126 21.34 -12.25 -8.14
CA GLU A 126 20.04 -12.68 -7.60
C GLU A 126 18.85 -11.91 -8.20
N THR A 127 18.35 -12.50 -9.29
CA THR A 127 16.93 -12.65 -9.64
C THR A 127 15.96 -11.50 -9.36
N SER A 128 15.61 -10.83 -10.46
CA SER A 128 14.32 -10.21 -10.72
C SER A 128 13.12 -10.97 -10.13
N ASN A 129 12.56 -10.50 -9.01
CA ASN A 129 11.27 -10.98 -8.47
C ASN A 129 10.47 -9.91 -7.71
N ILE A 130 10.63 -8.62 -8.03
CA ILE A 130 9.88 -7.53 -7.35
C ILE A 130 8.36 -7.56 -7.62
N CYS A 131 7.89 -8.36 -8.57
CA CYS A 131 6.45 -8.53 -8.83
C CYS A 131 5.77 -9.66 -8.02
N LEU A 132 6.49 -10.41 -7.18
CA LEU A 132 5.91 -11.51 -6.38
C LEU A 132 5.45 -11.12 -4.97
N ASP A 133 5.70 -9.89 -4.52
CA ASP A 133 5.40 -9.47 -3.15
C ASP A 133 3.95 -9.00 -2.91
N HIS A 134 3.20 -8.64 -3.95
CA HIS A 134 1.79 -8.30 -3.77
C HIS A 134 0.88 -9.54 -3.66
N GLN A 135 1.32 -10.69 -4.17
CA GLN A 135 0.57 -11.95 -4.03
C GLN A 135 0.96 -12.71 -2.76
N SER A 136 2.14 -12.45 -2.20
CA SER A 136 2.55 -12.97 -0.90
C SER A 136 1.76 -12.33 0.25
N SER A 137 1.34 -11.06 0.15
CA SER A 137 0.52 -10.40 1.18
C SER A 137 -0.86 -11.05 1.33
N LEU A 138 -1.57 -11.33 0.23
CA LEU A 138 -2.86 -12.02 0.29
C LEU A 138 -2.72 -13.48 0.72
N LEU A 139 -1.63 -14.15 0.36
CA LEU A 139 -1.39 -15.53 0.77
C LEU A 139 -0.97 -15.63 2.25
N GLU A 140 -0.24 -14.64 2.77
CA GLU A 140 0.09 -14.48 4.19
C GLU A 140 -1.14 -14.08 5.01
N GLU A 141 -2.03 -13.22 4.51
CA GLU A 141 -3.28 -12.86 5.18
C GLU A 141 -4.27 -14.05 5.20
N VAL A 142 -4.35 -14.83 4.11
CA VAL A 142 -5.11 -16.08 4.05
C VAL A 142 -4.48 -17.16 4.93
N ARG A 143 -3.15 -17.25 5.03
CA ARG A 143 -2.43 -18.20 5.89
C ARG A 143 -2.60 -17.85 7.36
N ALA A 144 -2.42 -16.59 7.75
CA ALA A 144 -2.67 -16.10 9.10
C ALA A 144 -4.14 -16.29 9.53
N ASN A 145 -5.08 -16.09 8.61
CA ASN A 145 -6.50 -16.32 8.88
C ASN A 145 -6.83 -17.82 9.02
N LYS A 146 -6.17 -18.70 8.24
CA LYS A 146 -6.29 -20.16 8.40
C LYS A 146 -5.71 -20.64 9.73
N ASP A 147 -4.58 -20.09 10.15
CA ASP A 147 -3.95 -20.43 11.43
C ASP A 147 -4.81 -19.98 12.60
N LEU A 148 -5.43 -18.79 12.51
CA LEU A 148 -6.40 -18.31 13.51
C LEU A 148 -7.64 -19.21 13.58
N LEU A 149 -8.18 -19.65 12.45
CA LEU A 149 -9.30 -20.58 12.39
C LEU A 149 -8.95 -21.96 12.97
N LEU A 150 -7.74 -22.46 12.71
CA LEU A 150 -7.26 -23.73 13.24
C LEU A 150 -7.05 -23.67 14.76
N ILE A 151 -6.44 -22.58 15.25
CA ILE A 151 -6.29 -22.32 16.70
C ILE A 151 -7.67 -22.24 17.37
N GLN A 152 -8.63 -21.56 16.73
CA GLN A 152 -9.99 -21.43 17.25
C GLN A 152 -10.73 -22.79 17.26
N ALA A 153 -10.58 -23.60 16.22
CA ALA A 153 -11.15 -24.95 16.16
C ALA A 153 -10.55 -25.87 17.24
N LEU A 154 -9.23 -25.80 17.45
CA LEU A 154 -8.53 -26.57 18.48
C LEU A 154 -8.99 -26.17 19.90
N ARG A 155 -9.19 -24.87 20.16
CA ARG A 155 -9.76 -24.37 21.43
C ARG A 155 -11.16 -24.92 21.70
N ILE A 156 -12.03 -24.92 20.69
CA ILE A 156 -13.40 -25.46 20.81
C ILE A 156 -13.36 -26.97 21.08
N LEU A 157 -12.46 -27.69 20.41
CA LEU A 157 -12.31 -29.14 20.60
C LEU A 157 -11.84 -29.49 22.02
N LEU A 158 -10.83 -28.78 22.53
CA LEU A 158 -10.35 -28.97 23.91
C LEU A 158 -11.41 -28.64 24.95
N LEU A 159 -12.22 -27.59 24.72
CA LEU A 159 -13.34 -27.24 25.58
C LEU A 159 -14.43 -28.33 25.57
N LYS A 160 -14.72 -28.92 24.41
CA LYS A 160 -15.64 -30.06 24.33
C LYS A 160 -15.13 -31.30 25.07
N ILE A 161 -13.85 -31.63 24.93
CA ILE A 161 -13.24 -32.79 25.60
C ILE A 161 -13.25 -32.60 27.12
N THR A 162 -12.90 -31.41 27.61
CA THR A 162 -12.92 -31.10 29.04
C THR A 162 -14.33 -31.16 29.62
N ILE A 163 -15.34 -30.61 28.92
CA ILE A 163 -16.75 -30.74 29.33
C ILE A 163 -17.18 -32.21 29.37
N PHE A 164 -16.84 -33.00 28.35
CA PHE A 164 -17.17 -34.42 28.32
C PHE A 164 -16.52 -35.17 29.50
N ASN A 165 -15.24 -34.90 29.79
CA ASN A 165 -14.56 -35.50 30.94
C ASN A 165 -15.17 -35.09 32.27
N ILE A 166 -15.60 -33.83 32.44
CA ILE A 166 -16.30 -33.34 33.64
C ILE A 166 -17.67 -34.03 33.76
N LEU A 167 -18.42 -34.16 32.67
CA LEU A 167 -19.72 -34.84 32.68
C LEU A 167 -19.56 -36.33 33.00
N MET A 168 -18.59 -37.01 32.41
CA MET A 168 -18.31 -38.42 32.68
C MET A 168 -17.85 -38.66 34.13
N THR A 169 -16.99 -37.79 34.67
CA THR A 169 -16.56 -37.88 36.08
C THR A 169 -17.69 -37.53 37.04
N ALA A 170 -18.49 -36.50 36.76
CA ALA A 170 -19.66 -36.15 37.57
C ALA A 170 -20.71 -37.28 37.57
N GLN A 171 -20.98 -37.90 36.42
CA GLN A 171 -21.89 -39.04 36.31
C GLN A 171 -21.34 -40.29 37.02
N ALA A 172 -20.03 -40.48 37.07
CA ALA A 172 -19.40 -41.56 37.83
C ALA A 172 -19.50 -41.34 39.35
N VAL A 173 -19.41 -40.09 39.81
CA VAL A 173 -19.53 -39.72 41.23
C VAL A 173 -20.99 -39.76 41.72
N ILE A 174 -21.96 -39.40 40.87
CA ILE A 174 -23.40 -39.42 41.22
C ILE A 174 -23.97 -40.86 41.25
N LYS A 175 -23.28 -41.84 40.64
CA LYS A 175 -23.68 -43.25 40.64
C LYS A 175 -23.06 -44.09 41.78
N TRP A 176 -22.43 -43.45 42.76
CA TRP A 176 -21.90 -44.08 43.98
C TRP A 176 -22.70 -43.64 45.21
#